data_AF-A0AAT9HGK8-F1
#
_entry.id   AF-A0AAT9HGK8-F1
#
_cell.length_a   1.000
_cell.length_b   1.000
_cell.length_c   1.000
_cell.angle_alpha   90.00
_cell.angle_beta   90.00
_cell.angle_gamma   90.00
#
_symmetry.space_group_name_H-M   'P 1'
#
loop_
_entity.id
_entity.type
_entity.pdbx_description
1 polymer ?
#
loop_
_entity_poly.entity_id
_entity_poly.type
_entity_poly.pdbx_seq_one_letter_code
_entity_poly.pdbx_strand_id
1 'polypeptide(L)'
;MRWLLSCPGAAHHACADLENLREEVRRPRPDDPAHHEVLNVRHFTASWILRALLSRGALEIARQDGLEGTWRELVDGAAAAVRAGQRDGIWTWSRGDSTELRHPMWMTYQGLSALRAHALWSYRPDDR
;
A
#
# COMPACT_ATOMS: atom_id res chain seq x y z
N MET A 1 -11.39 1.66 -8.27
CA MET A 1 -11.47 0.29 -7.72
C MET A 1 -11.18 -0.77 -8.76
N ARG A 2 -11.89 -0.85 -9.90
CA ARG A 2 -11.59 -1.87 -10.94
C ARG A 2 -10.13 -1.93 -11.37
N TRP A 3 -9.45 -0.79 -11.46
CA TRP A 3 -8.01 -0.71 -11.77
C TRP A 3 -7.11 -1.44 -10.75
N LEU A 4 -7.50 -1.53 -9.47
CA LEU A 4 -6.74 -2.28 -8.45
C LEU A 4 -6.76 -3.79 -8.73
N LEU A 5 -7.75 -4.27 -9.49
CA LEU A 5 -7.89 -5.67 -9.89
C LEU A 5 -7.21 -5.96 -11.24
N SER A 6 -6.64 -4.95 -11.89
CA SER A 6 -6.09 -5.05 -13.24
C SER A 6 -4.58 -5.27 -13.29
N CYS A 7 -3.95 -5.69 -12.18
CA CYS A 7 -2.51 -5.92 -12.11
C CYS A 7 -2.05 -6.91 -13.19
N PRO A 8 -1.21 -6.51 -14.16
CA PRO A 8 -0.85 -7.35 -15.30
C PRO A 8 0.29 -8.35 -15.00
N GLY A 9 0.90 -8.26 -13.82
CA GLY A 9 2.05 -9.09 -13.44
C GLY A 9 1.65 -10.50 -13.01
N ALA A 10 2.41 -11.50 -13.47
CA ALA A 10 2.16 -12.92 -13.14
C ALA A 10 2.36 -13.26 -11.65
N ALA A 11 3.13 -12.45 -10.90
CA ALA A 11 3.36 -12.60 -9.47
C ALA A 11 2.95 -11.32 -8.74
N HIS A 12 1.76 -11.34 -8.11
CA HIS A 12 1.17 -10.14 -7.50
C HIS A 12 1.93 -9.61 -6.27
N HIS A 13 2.79 -10.41 -5.63
CA HIS A 13 3.61 -9.98 -4.48
C HIS A 13 4.88 -9.19 -4.88
N ALA A 14 5.26 -9.23 -6.15
CA ALA A 14 6.44 -8.55 -6.69
C ALA A 14 6.08 -7.51 -7.76
N CYS A 15 4.82 -7.08 -7.79
CA CYS A 15 4.37 -6.07 -8.73
C CYS A 15 5.06 -4.72 -8.46
N ALA A 16 5.52 -4.05 -9.52
CA ALA A 16 6.10 -2.70 -9.43
C ALA A 16 5.13 -1.70 -8.77
N ASP A 17 3.82 -1.91 -8.90
CA ASP A 17 2.79 -1.07 -8.26
C ASP A 17 2.83 -1.15 -6.73
N LEU A 18 3.51 -2.13 -6.13
CA LEU A 18 3.68 -2.26 -4.67
C LEU A 18 4.93 -1.53 -4.15
N GLU A 19 5.82 -1.08 -5.04
CA GLU A 19 7.03 -0.35 -4.65
C GLU A 19 6.69 0.98 -3.99
N ASN A 20 7.50 1.35 -2.99
CA ASN A 20 7.39 2.63 -2.31
C ASN A 20 7.64 3.80 -3.28
N LEU A 21 6.70 4.76 -3.32
CA LEU A 21 6.77 5.90 -4.23
C LEU A 21 7.00 7.22 -3.49
N ARG A 22 7.77 8.11 -4.10
CA ARG A 22 7.90 9.51 -3.67
C ARG A 22 7.25 10.40 -4.72
N GLU A 23 6.38 11.28 -4.26
CA GLU A 23 5.67 12.26 -5.09
C GLU A 23 6.02 13.67 -4.63
N GLU A 24 6.22 14.56 -5.59
CA GLU A 24 6.44 15.98 -5.34
C GLU A 24 5.17 16.76 -5.69
N VAL A 25 4.54 17.35 -4.68
CA VAL A 25 3.35 18.20 -4.83
C VAL A 25 3.79 19.65 -4.78
N ARG A 26 3.57 20.37 -5.88
CA ARG A 26 3.87 21.80 -6.00
C ARG A 26 2.60 22.61 -5.81
N ARG A 27 2.60 23.53 -4.85
CA ARG A 27 1.50 24.46 -4.61
C ARG A 27 1.97 25.90 -4.89
N PRO A 28 1.35 26.60 -5.86
CA PRO A 28 1.61 28.02 -6.05
C PRO A 28 1.31 28.80 -4.77
N ARG A 29 2.16 29.76 -4.40
CA ARG A 29 1.85 30.64 -3.28
C ARG A 29 0.74 31.62 -3.66
N PRO A 30 -0.26 31.86 -2.79
CA PRO A 30 -1.34 32.80 -3.08
C PRO A 30 -0.84 34.22 -3.37
N ASP A 31 0.21 34.64 -2.65
CA ASP A 31 0.73 36.02 -2.70
C ASP A 31 1.86 36.21 -3.72
N ASP A 32 2.41 35.11 -4.25
CA ASP A 32 3.50 35.15 -5.23
C ASP A 32 3.44 33.92 -6.15
N PRO A 33 2.72 34.02 -7.27
CA PRO A 33 2.55 32.91 -8.22
C PRO A 33 3.85 32.45 -8.91
N ALA A 34 4.94 33.24 -8.84
CA ALA A 34 6.23 32.84 -9.38
C ALA A 34 6.95 31.84 -8.46
N HIS A 35 6.57 31.77 -7.18
CA HIS A 35 7.18 30.87 -6.20
C HIS A 35 6.23 29.73 -5.81
N HIS A 36 6.81 28.53 -5.72
CA HIS A 36 6.09 27.31 -5.39
C HIS A 36 6.55 26.76 -4.04
N GLU A 37 5.60 26.39 -3.19
CA GLU A 37 5.86 25.50 -2.07
C GLU A 37 5.94 24.05 -2.59
N VAL A 38 7.00 23.34 -2.22
CA VAL A 38 7.25 21.97 -2.65
C VAL A 38 7.09 21.03 -1.47
N LEU A 39 6.09 20.15 -1.51
CA LEU A 39 5.85 19.10 -0.53
C LEU A 39 6.28 17.74 -1.11
N ASN A 40 7.12 17.01 -0.38
CA ASN A 40 7.49 15.64 -0.74
C ASN A 40 6.63 14.65 0.05
N VAL A 41 5.80 13.89 -0.66
CA VAL A 41 4.94 12.84 -0.09
C VAL A 41 5.61 11.49 -0.32
N ARG A 42 5.73 10.69 0.75
CA ARG A 42 6.22 9.31 0.68
C ARG A 42 5.05 8.36 0.85
N HIS A 43 4.94 7.41 -0.07
CA HIS A 43 3.87 6.44 -0.13
C HIS A 43 4.42 5.07 0.24
N PHE A 44 3.92 4.48 1.34
CA PHE A 44 4.09 3.06 1.60
C PHE A 44 3.06 2.28 0.79
N THR A 45 3.34 2.14 -0.52
CA THR A 45 2.35 1.79 -1.53
C THR A 45 1.71 0.42 -1.28
N ALA A 46 2.51 -0.60 -0.95
CA ALA A 46 1.97 -1.92 -0.60
C ALA A 46 0.96 -1.88 0.56
N SER A 47 1.23 -1.08 1.61
CA SER A 47 0.30 -0.92 2.73
C SER A 47 -0.98 -0.20 2.34
N TRP A 48 -0.90 0.78 1.43
CA TRP A 48 -2.06 1.49 0.91
C TRP A 48 -2.92 0.59 0.02
N ILE A 49 -2.31 -0.13 -0.90
CA ILE A 49 -3.00 -1.06 -1.80
C ILE A 49 -3.70 -2.16 -1.01
N LEU A 50 -3.04 -2.76 0.00
CA LEU A 50 -3.67 -3.76 0.86
C LEU A 50 -4.93 -3.21 1.54
N ARG A 51 -4.85 -2.02 2.13
CA ARG A 51 -6.02 -1.38 2.77
C ARG A 51 -7.13 -1.05 1.78
N ALA A 52 -6.78 -0.64 0.56
CA ALA A 52 -7.76 -0.36 -0.49
C ALA A 52 -8.46 -1.64 -0.97
N LEU A 53 -7.71 -2.72 -1.17
CA LEU A 53 -8.26 -4.04 -1.53
C LEU A 53 -9.15 -4.63 -0.44
N LEU A 54 -8.81 -4.43 0.83
CA LEU A 54 -9.62 -4.87 1.97
C LEU A 54 -10.86 -3.99 2.23
N SER A 55 -11.03 -2.90 1.48
CA SER A 55 -12.23 -2.07 1.62
C SER A 55 -13.47 -2.82 1.11
N ARG A 56 -14.62 -2.52 1.73
CA ARG A 56 -15.91 -3.12 1.36
C ARG A 56 -16.22 -2.94 -0.13
N GLY A 57 -15.98 -1.76 -0.69
CA GLY A 57 -16.25 -1.45 -2.09
C GLY A 57 -15.37 -2.25 -3.07
N ALA A 58 -14.13 -2.56 -2.70
CA ALA A 58 -13.27 -3.41 -3.55
C ALA A 58 -13.78 -4.85 -3.61
N LEU A 59 -14.21 -5.41 -2.47
CA LEU A 59 -14.80 -6.74 -2.40
C LEU A 59 -16.15 -6.83 -3.14
N GLU A 60 -17.00 -5.81 -3.00
CA GLU A 60 -18.28 -5.76 -3.71
C GLU A 60 -18.09 -5.76 -5.23
N ILE A 61 -17.13 -4.99 -5.74
CA ILE A 61 -16.79 -4.96 -7.17
C ILE A 61 -16.22 -6.30 -7.62
N ALA A 62 -15.32 -6.90 -6.84
CA ALA A 62 -14.76 -8.22 -7.15
C ALA A 62 -15.86 -9.30 -7.26
N ARG A 63 -16.87 -9.26 -6.39
CA ARG A 63 -18.04 -10.16 -6.45
C ARG A 63 -18.90 -9.91 -7.67
N GLN A 64 -19.24 -8.64 -7.94
CA GLN A 64 -20.07 -8.25 -9.08
C GLN A 64 -19.45 -8.66 -10.41
N ASP A 65 -18.13 -8.52 -10.53
CA ASP A 65 -17.40 -8.81 -11.75
C ASP A 65 -16.90 -10.28 -11.82
N GLY A 66 -17.19 -11.11 -10.81
CA GLY A 66 -16.77 -12.53 -10.77
C GLY A 66 -15.26 -12.76 -10.55
N LEU A 67 -14.56 -11.77 -9.98
CA LEU A 67 -13.10 -11.72 -9.80
C LEU A 67 -12.65 -12.00 -8.36
N GLU A 68 -13.44 -12.71 -7.55
CA GLU A 68 -13.13 -12.97 -6.14
C GLU A 68 -11.80 -13.73 -5.94
N GLY A 69 -11.47 -14.64 -6.85
CA GLY A 69 -10.20 -15.37 -6.84
C GLY A 69 -9.01 -14.43 -7.03
N THR A 70 -9.01 -13.65 -8.12
CA THR A 70 -7.99 -12.64 -8.41
C THR A 70 -7.86 -11.61 -7.30
N TRP A 71 -8.98 -11.15 -6.75
CA TRP A 71 -8.96 -10.22 -5.62
C TRP A 71 -8.25 -10.83 -4.40
N ARG A 72 -8.48 -12.11 -4.09
CA ARG A 72 -7.79 -12.78 -2.98
C ARG A 72 -6.29 -12.88 -3.23
N GLU A 73 -5.88 -13.25 -4.43
CA GLU A 73 -4.46 -13.31 -4.81
C GLU A 73 -3.77 -11.93 -4.69
N LEU A 74 -4.47 -10.86 -5.07
CA LEU A 74 -3.97 -9.49 -4.93
C LEU A 74 -3.87 -9.05 -3.46
N VAL A 75 -4.87 -9.38 -2.63
CA VAL A 75 -4.85 -9.12 -1.19
C VAL A 75 -3.67 -9.83 -0.54
N ASP A 76 -3.49 -11.12 -0.83
CA ASP A 76 -2.41 -11.92 -0.26
C ASP A 76 -1.04 -11.47 -0.78
N GLY A 77 -0.94 -11.10 -2.06
CA GLY A 77 0.28 -10.53 -2.64
C GLY A 77 0.68 -9.20 -2.00
N ALA A 78 -0.26 -8.28 -1.80
CA ALA A 78 0.00 -7.01 -1.13
C ALA A 78 0.38 -7.23 0.35
N ALA A 79 -0.26 -8.17 1.05
CA ALA A 79 0.09 -8.53 2.42
C ALA A 79 1.50 -9.15 2.52
N ALA A 80 1.87 -10.01 1.57
CA ALA A 80 3.22 -10.56 1.49
C ALA A 80 4.26 -9.46 1.27
N ALA A 81 4.01 -8.51 0.38
CA ALA A 81 4.91 -7.38 0.13
C ALA A 81 5.07 -6.48 1.37
N VAL A 82 3.97 -6.17 2.07
CA VAL A 82 4.03 -5.44 3.34
C VAL A 82 4.88 -6.21 4.35
N ARG A 83 4.64 -7.53 4.52
CA ARG A 83 5.40 -8.36 5.47
C ARG A 83 6.88 -8.49 5.12
N ALA A 84 7.22 -8.54 3.83
CA ALA A 84 8.61 -8.62 3.37
C ALA A 84 9.38 -7.32 3.59
N GLY A 85 8.68 -6.17 3.62
CA GLY A 85 9.28 -4.86 3.78
C GLY A 85 9.74 -4.49 5.21
N GLN A 86 9.49 -5.34 6.21
CA GLN A 86 9.97 -5.10 7.58
C GLN A 86 11.23 -5.86 7.93
N ARG A 87 11.96 -5.31 8.89
CA ARG A 87 13.00 -6.00 9.65
C ARG A 87 12.73 -5.81 11.14
N ASP A 88 12.66 -6.90 11.89
CA ASP A 88 12.38 -6.90 13.34
C ASP A 88 11.11 -6.11 13.74
N GLY A 89 10.08 -6.18 12.89
CA GLY A 89 8.80 -5.48 13.09
C GLY A 89 8.80 -4.01 12.69
N ILE A 90 9.90 -3.51 12.10
CA ILE A 90 10.07 -2.10 11.73
C ILE A 90 10.17 -1.98 10.22
N TRP A 91 9.40 -1.04 9.65
CA TRP A 91 9.49 -0.68 8.23
C TRP A 91 10.41 0.51 8.05
N THR A 92 11.25 0.42 7.03
CA THR A 92 12.24 1.45 6.72
C THR A 92 12.05 2.01 5.33
N TRP A 93 12.33 3.31 5.19
CA TRP A 93 12.43 3.95 3.89
C TRP A 93 13.90 3.94 3.46
N SER A 94 14.29 3.00 2.59
CA SER A 94 15.67 2.91 2.10
C SER A 94 15.75 3.06 0.58
N ARG A 95 15.98 4.28 0.12
CA ARG A 95 16.57 4.55 -1.19
C ARG A 95 17.33 5.89 -1.14
N GLY A 96 18.65 5.83 -1.35
CA GLY A 96 19.50 6.96 -1.78
C GLY A 96 19.74 8.08 -0.77
N ASP A 97 20.97 8.13 -0.27
CA ASP A 97 21.70 9.25 0.32
C ASP A 97 20.99 10.36 1.13
N SER A 98 21.41 10.38 2.40
CA SER A 98 21.60 11.54 3.26
C SER A 98 20.34 12.22 3.84
N THR A 99 20.32 12.28 5.17
CA THR A 99 19.45 13.08 6.06
C THR A 99 17.99 12.68 6.30
N GLU A 100 17.41 11.72 5.58
CA GLU A 100 15.98 11.39 5.77
C GLU A 100 15.69 10.35 6.88
N LEU A 101 14.50 10.42 7.49
CA LEU A 101 13.97 9.49 8.52
C LEU A 101 14.03 8.04 8.03
N ARG A 102 15.10 7.31 8.37
CA ARG A 102 15.28 5.88 8.01
C ARG A 102 14.18 4.98 8.55
N HIS A 103 13.63 5.31 9.72
CA HIS A 103 12.61 4.53 10.43
C HIS A 103 11.37 5.42 10.69
N PRO A 104 10.59 5.76 9.65
CA PRO A 104 9.42 6.58 9.85
C PRO A 104 8.37 5.82 10.67
N MET A 105 8.05 6.30 11.88
CA MET A 105 7.03 5.69 12.74
C MET A 105 5.68 5.49 12.05
N TRP A 106 5.30 6.42 11.15
CA TRP A 106 4.08 6.31 10.36
C TRP A 106 4.06 5.05 9.49
N MET A 107 5.21 4.62 8.97
CA MET A 107 5.32 3.48 8.07
C MET A 107 5.16 2.17 8.84
N THR A 108 5.76 2.08 10.03
CA THR A 108 5.56 0.95 10.94
C THR A 108 4.10 0.86 11.40
N TYR A 109 3.49 1.99 11.78
CA TYR A 109 2.08 2.03 12.13
C TYR A 109 1.19 1.55 10.98
N GLN A 110 1.44 2.02 9.75
CA GLN A 110 0.67 1.61 8.57
C GLN A 110 0.86 0.12 8.25
N GLY A 111 2.10 -0.38 8.27
CA GLY A 111 2.41 -1.80 8.04
C GLY A 111 1.71 -2.72 9.04
N LEU A 112 1.83 -2.43 10.34
CA LEU A 112 1.13 -3.19 11.38
C LEU A 112 -0.39 -3.13 11.23
N SER A 113 -0.94 -1.93 10.98
CA SER A 113 -2.39 -1.74 10.83
C SER A 113 -2.94 -2.52 9.63
N ALA A 114 -2.21 -2.53 8.51
CA ALA A 114 -2.61 -3.24 7.30
C ALA A 114 -2.52 -4.77 7.47
N LEU A 115 -1.43 -5.27 8.07
CA LEU A 115 -1.29 -6.70 8.37
C LEU A 115 -2.33 -7.19 9.39
N ARG A 116 -2.65 -6.39 10.40
CA ARG A 116 -3.73 -6.71 11.35
C ARG A 116 -5.08 -6.79 10.64
N ALA A 117 -5.38 -5.84 9.75
CA ALA A 117 -6.62 -5.86 8.98
C ALA A 117 -6.72 -7.10 8.10
N HIS A 118 -5.63 -7.48 7.42
CA HIS A 118 -5.55 -8.73 6.66
C HIS A 118 -5.78 -9.96 7.53
N ALA A 119 -5.11 -10.05 8.69
CA ALA A 119 -5.29 -11.17 9.62
C ALA A 119 -6.73 -11.32 10.12
N LEU A 120 -7.38 -10.21 10.47
CA LEU A 120 -8.80 -10.22 10.87
C LEU A 120 -9.73 -10.60 9.73
N TRP A 121 -9.40 -10.19 8.51
CA TRP A 121 -10.20 -10.51 7.33
C TRP A 121 -10.07 -11.99 6.92
N SER A 122 -8.86 -12.55 7.01
CA SER A 122 -8.57 -13.95 6.65
C SER A 122 -8.97 -14.95 7.75
N TYR A 123 -9.30 -14.48 8.96
CA TYR A 123 -9.69 -15.34 10.06
C TYR A 123 -11.06 -15.99 9.81
N ARG A 124 -11.09 -17.33 9.78
CA ARG A 124 -12.30 -18.15 9.71
C ARG A 124 -12.39 -19.05 10.95
N PRO A 125 -13.27 -18.74 11.91
CA PRO A 125 -13.35 -19.50 13.16
C PRO A 125 -13.90 -20.93 13.02
N ASP A 126 -14.63 -21.25 11.93
CA ASP A 126 -15.43 -22.49 11.83
C ASP A 126 -14.97 -23.49 10.73
N ASP A 127 -13.72 -23.41 10.25
CA ASP A 127 -13.13 -24.45 9.36
C ASP A 127 -12.43 -25.57 10.19
N ARG A 128 -13.07 -26.03 11.27
CA ARG A 128 -12.60 -27.15 12.13
C ARG A 128 -13.56 -28.32 12.15
#